data_AF-A0AAD5NWI4-F1
#
_entry.id   AF-A0AAD5NWI4-F1
#
_cell.length_a   1.000
_cell.length_b   1.000
_cell.length_c   1.000
_cell.angle_alpha   90.00
_cell.angle_beta   90.00
_cell.angle_gamma   90.00
#
_symmetry.space_group_name_H-M   'P 1'
#
loop_
_entity.id
_entity.type
_entity.pdbx_description
1 polymer ?
#
loop_
_entity_poly.entity_id
_entity_poly.type
_entity_poly.pdbx_seq_one_letter_code
_entity_poly.pdbx_strand_id
1 'polypeptide(L)'
;MRSELRALQDNGTWTLTPLPAGKSPIGCRWVYKIKLRSDGSVERYKVRLVAKGFTQLEGIDYQDTFSPTAKIISVRCLLALAAARGWSLHQMDVNNAFLHGDLAEEIYMSPPPGLRRQGEDNLVCRLHKSLYGLKQASRQWFAKFSEAICSAGFVQSRADYSLFTKTKGKLFTALLIYVDDILITGNDLVSIAATKKFLHSHFNLKDLGNLKYFLGIEVSTSKKGIYISQRKYALEIIEDVGLLGAAPIDTPMDRNLKLSDKSDLLKDPSRYRRLVGRLIYLTVSIFFSHLFKTSDKSIPK
;
A
#
# COMPACT_ATOMS: atom_id res chain seq x y z
N MET A 1 -5.66 10.59 19.29
CA MET A 1 -4.82 11.80 19.15
C MET A 1 -3.55 11.71 19.97
N ARG A 2 -3.62 11.58 21.31
CA ARG A 2 -2.41 11.47 22.16
C ARG A 2 -1.46 10.33 21.77
N SER A 3 -1.99 9.17 21.39
CA SER A 3 -1.18 8.04 20.89
C SER A 3 -0.40 8.38 19.62
N GLU A 4 -1.03 9.06 18.67
CA GLU A 4 -0.40 9.50 17.43
C GLU A 4 0.65 10.58 17.71
N LEU A 5 0.37 11.54 18.59
CA LEU A 5 1.36 12.54 19.02
C LEU A 5 2.58 11.90 19.68
N ARG A 6 2.39 10.89 20.54
CA ARG A 6 3.50 10.12 21.13
C ARG A 6 4.32 9.43 20.06
N ALA A 7 3.69 8.73 19.12
CA ALA A 7 4.42 8.09 18.02
C ALA A 7 5.24 9.10 17.17
N LEU A 8 4.71 10.31 16.96
CA LEU A 8 5.43 11.38 16.26
C LEU A 8 6.62 11.91 17.07
N GLN A 9 6.47 12.01 18.40
CA GLN A 9 7.54 12.41 19.32
C GLN A 9 8.63 11.33 19.41
N ASP A 10 8.25 10.06 19.57
CA ASP A 10 9.17 8.92 19.67
C ASP A 10 10.02 8.76 18.39
N ASN A 11 9.44 9.09 17.23
CA ASN A 11 10.15 9.10 15.95
C ASN A 11 11.02 10.35 15.71
N GLY A 12 11.00 11.33 16.63
CA GLY A 12 11.71 12.60 16.45
C GLY A 12 11.24 13.38 15.23
N THR A 13 9.93 13.32 14.91
CA THR A 13 9.38 13.82 13.63
C THR A 13 9.67 15.31 13.41
N TRP A 14 9.69 16.10 14.49
CA TRP A 14 9.97 17.53 14.43
C TRP A 14 10.62 18.05 15.70
N THR A 15 11.21 19.24 15.61
CA THR A 15 11.56 20.09 16.76
C THR A 15 10.79 21.40 16.72
N LEU A 16 10.48 21.97 17.88
CA LEU A 16 9.85 23.28 17.97
C LEU A 16 10.94 24.36 17.88
N THR A 17 10.79 25.31 16.95
CA THR A 17 11.71 26.42 16.74
C THR A 17 10.94 27.69 16.39
N PRO A 18 11.50 28.90 16.63
CA PRO A 18 10.99 30.10 16.00
C PRO A 18 11.00 29.96 14.47
N LEU A 19 10.04 30.60 13.79
CA LEU A 19 10.02 30.63 12.33
C LEU A 19 11.14 31.56 11.81
N PRO A 20 12.06 31.07 10.95
CA PRO A 20 13.08 31.94 10.37
C PRO A 20 12.48 32.99 9.44
N ALA A 21 13.17 34.13 9.32
CA ALA A 21 12.78 35.19 8.39
C ALA A 21 12.72 34.67 6.94
N GLY A 22 11.67 35.05 6.20
CA GLY A 22 11.48 34.67 4.81
C GLY A 22 10.93 33.26 4.57
N LYS A 23 10.65 32.48 5.62
CA LYS A 23 10.00 31.16 5.51
C LYS A 23 8.50 31.24 5.84
N SER A 24 7.71 30.37 5.23
CA SER A 24 6.28 30.24 5.51
C SER A 24 5.97 28.81 5.97
N PRO A 25 5.31 28.61 7.12
CA PRO A 25 4.98 27.27 7.60
C PRO A 25 3.77 26.72 6.85
N ILE A 26 3.80 25.44 6.50
CA ILE A 26 2.63 24.74 5.98
C ILE A 26 1.66 24.40 7.12
N GLY A 27 0.36 24.40 6.83
CA GLY A 27 -0.64 23.97 7.82
C GLY A 27 -0.68 22.45 7.99
N CYS A 28 -1.43 21.97 8.97
CA CYS A 28 -1.75 20.56 9.14
C CYS A 28 -3.20 20.37 9.58
N ARG A 29 -3.69 19.13 9.56
CA ARG A 29 -5.02 18.75 10.07
C ARG A 29 -5.04 17.33 10.60
N TRP A 30 -5.94 17.07 11.54
CA TRP A 30 -6.25 15.73 11.99
C TRP A 30 -7.23 15.04 11.03
N VAL A 31 -6.90 13.83 10.60
CA VAL A 31 -7.79 12.97 9.80
C VAL A 31 -8.22 11.79 10.66
N TYR A 32 -9.53 11.62 10.79
CA TYR A 32 -10.16 10.58 11.61
C TYR A 32 -10.77 9.52 10.69
N LYS A 33 -10.55 8.25 11.02
CA LYS A 33 -11.13 7.11 10.29
C LYS A 33 -11.50 6.01 11.27
N ILE A 34 -12.75 5.59 11.22
CA ILE A 34 -13.20 4.38 11.95
C ILE A 34 -12.81 3.17 11.10
N LYS A 35 -12.14 2.20 11.72
CA LYS A 35 -11.93 0.87 11.16
C LYS A 35 -12.98 -0.06 11.74
N LEU A 36 -13.71 -0.73 10.86
CA LEU A 36 -14.74 -1.69 11.21
C LEU A 36 -14.23 -3.11 11.00
N ARG A 37 -14.72 -4.03 11.81
CA ARG A 37 -14.57 -5.47 11.61
C ARG A 37 -15.48 -5.94 10.48
N SER A 38 -15.34 -7.21 10.09
CA SER A 38 -16.18 -7.82 9.06
C SER A 38 -17.66 -7.89 9.42
N ASP A 39 -18.00 -7.88 10.71
CA ASP A 39 -19.37 -7.88 11.24
C ASP A 39 -19.96 -6.45 11.35
N GLY A 40 -19.23 -5.42 10.92
CA GLY A 40 -19.64 -4.02 11.02
C GLY A 40 -19.37 -3.35 12.37
N SER A 41 -18.89 -4.08 13.38
CA SER A 41 -18.53 -3.50 14.67
C SER A 41 -17.23 -2.68 14.60
N VAL A 42 -17.02 -1.77 15.54
CA VAL A 42 -15.80 -0.94 15.57
C VAL A 42 -14.59 -1.78 15.95
N GLU A 43 -13.61 -1.88 15.05
CA GLU A 43 -12.30 -2.48 15.31
C GLU A 43 -11.40 -1.49 16.04
N ARG A 44 -11.25 -0.27 15.50
CA ARG A 44 -10.42 0.80 16.09
C ARG A 44 -10.74 2.18 15.52
N TYR A 45 -10.51 3.21 16.34
CA TYR A 45 -10.48 4.60 15.91
C TYR A 45 -9.07 4.97 15.45
N LYS A 46 -8.90 5.23 14.16
CA LYS A 46 -7.61 5.64 13.57
C LYS A 46 -7.58 7.16 13.43
N VAL A 47 -6.52 7.77 13.94
CA VAL A 47 -6.27 9.21 13.82
C VAL A 47 -4.89 9.40 13.23
N ARG A 48 -4.77 10.28 12.24
CA ARG A 48 -3.48 10.65 11.63
C ARG A 48 -3.33 12.16 11.59
N LEU A 49 -2.13 12.64 11.88
CA LEU A 49 -1.77 14.01 11.56
C LEU A 49 -1.37 14.08 10.09
N VAL A 50 -1.96 15.01 9.35
CA VAL A 50 -1.71 15.15 7.91
C VAL A 50 -1.30 16.60 7.63
N ALA A 51 -0.10 16.78 7.07
CA ALA A 51 0.37 18.05 6.56
C ALA A 51 -0.47 18.50 5.37
N LYS A 52 -0.70 19.80 5.23
CA LYS A 52 -1.38 20.40 4.07
C LYS A 52 -0.42 20.55 2.90
N GLY A 53 0.21 19.46 2.46
CA GLY A 53 1.26 19.54 1.42
C GLY A 53 0.79 20.02 0.05
N PHE A 54 -0.52 20.17 -0.17
CA PHE A 54 -1.04 20.89 -1.35
C PHE A 54 -0.63 22.38 -1.37
N THR A 55 -0.20 22.95 -0.24
CA THR A 55 0.38 24.31 -0.18
C THR A 55 1.89 24.33 -0.40
N GLN A 56 2.54 23.18 -0.60
CA GLN A 56 3.98 23.13 -0.88
C GLN A 56 4.29 23.60 -2.31
N LEU A 57 5.40 24.31 -2.43
CA LEU A 57 5.91 24.84 -3.69
C LEU A 57 7.08 23.99 -4.20
N GLU A 58 7.01 23.61 -5.47
CA GLU A 58 8.09 22.90 -6.15
C GLU A 58 9.34 23.78 -6.28
N GLY A 59 10.52 23.20 -6.11
CA GLY A 59 11.79 23.92 -6.09
C GLY A 59 12.10 24.64 -4.77
N ILE A 60 11.13 24.73 -3.85
CA ILE A 60 11.30 25.31 -2.51
C ILE A 60 11.13 24.25 -1.43
N ASP A 61 9.95 23.61 -1.37
CA ASP A 61 9.60 22.65 -0.32
C ASP A 61 9.85 21.19 -0.73
N TYR A 62 9.99 20.93 -2.02
CA TYR A 62 10.31 19.62 -2.58
C TYR A 62 10.90 19.79 -4.00
N GLN A 63 11.68 18.80 -4.44
CA GLN A 63 12.14 18.70 -5.83
C GLN A 63 11.41 17.55 -6.54
N ASP A 64 11.61 16.32 -6.09
CA ASP A 64 11.00 15.13 -6.69
C ASP A 64 9.94 14.49 -5.79
N THR A 65 8.87 13.97 -6.40
CA THR A 65 7.80 13.25 -5.67
C THR A 65 7.65 11.80 -6.11
N PHE A 66 8.38 11.36 -7.13
CA PHE A 66 8.23 10.03 -7.69
C PHE A 66 8.60 8.95 -6.67
N SER A 67 7.71 7.97 -6.49
CA SER A 67 7.92 6.79 -5.65
C SER A 67 7.40 5.56 -6.40
N PRO A 68 8.22 4.51 -6.56
CA PRO A 68 7.79 3.28 -7.23
C PRO A 68 6.62 2.58 -6.52
N THR A 69 5.72 2.04 -7.33
CA THR A 69 4.63 1.17 -6.86
C THR A 69 4.75 -0.20 -7.52
N ALA A 70 4.59 -1.26 -6.74
CA ALA A 70 4.67 -2.63 -7.26
C ALA A 70 3.71 -2.84 -8.43
N LYS A 71 4.24 -3.39 -9.52
CA LYS A 71 3.45 -3.70 -10.70
C LYS A 71 2.64 -4.97 -10.44
N ILE A 72 1.39 -4.99 -10.91
CA ILE A 72 0.52 -6.17 -10.78
C ILE A 72 1.14 -7.42 -11.45
N ILE A 73 1.90 -7.22 -12.53
CA ILE A 73 2.63 -8.32 -13.19
C ILE A 73 3.69 -8.93 -12.26
N SER A 74 4.40 -8.13 -11.47
CA SER A 74 5.40 -8.62 -10.51
C SER A 74 4.76 -9.39 -9.38
N VAL A 75 3.61 -8.90 -8.86
CA VAL A 75 2.80 -9.64 -7.88
C VAL A 75 2.43 -11.02 -8.44
N ARG A 76 1.87 -11.06 -9.65
CA ARG A 76 1.48 -12.32 -10.31
C ARG A 76 2.67 -13.24 -10.56
N CYS A 77 3.79 -12.72 -11.03
CA CYS A 77 5.01 -13.51 -11.24
C CYS A 77 5.50 -14.15 -9.94
N LEU A 78 5.49 -13.41 -8.82
CA LEU A 78 5.89 -13.96 -7.52
C LEU A 78 4.90 -15.04 -7.03
N LEU A 79 3.59 -14.81 -7.17
CA LEU A 79 2.58 -15.81 -6.81
C LEU A 79 2.73 -17.07 -7.66
N ALA A 80 2.91 -16.91 -8.98
CA ALA A 80 3.12 -18.01 -9.91
C ALA A 80 4.39 -18.82 -9.58
N LEU A 81 5.50 -18.11 -9.30
CA LEU A 81 6.77 -18.72 -8.93
C LEU A 81 6.66 -19.47 -7.61
N ALA A 82 6.03 -18.86 -6.60
CA ALA A 82 5.82 -19.48 -5.30
C ALA A 82 4.94 -20.74 -5.42
N ALA A 83 3.88 -20.68 -6.21
CA ALA A 83 3.05 -21.84 -6.49
C ALA A 83 3.83 -22.96 -7.20
N ALA A 84 4.57 -22.63 -8.26
CA ALA A 84 5.33 -23.62 -9.04
C ALA A 84 6.45 -24.28 -8.24
N ARG A 85 7.02 -23.58 -7.25
CA ARG A 85 8.13 -24.06 -6.42
C ARG A 85 7.69 -24.53 -5.02
N GLY A 86 6.41 -24.45 -4.69
CA GLY A 86 5.90 -24.75 -3.35
C GLY A 86 6.44 -23.82 -2.25
N TRP A 87 6.76 -22.57 -2.57
CA TRP A 87 7.28 -21.61 -1.61
C TRP A 87 6.18 -20.99 -0.76
N SER A 88 6.52 -20.70 0.49
CA SER A 88 5.64 -19.93 1.37
C SER A 88 5.61 -18.45 0.98
N LEU A 89 4.45 -17.82 1.14
CA LEU A 89 4.23 -16.40 0.93
C LEU A 89 3.91 -15.75 2.27
N HIS A 90 4.70 -14.74 2.62
CA HIS A 90 4.57 -14.02 3.88
C HIS A 90 4.27 -12.56 3.63
N GLN A 91 3.50 -11.96 4.51
CA GLN A 91 3.15 -10.55 4.45
C GLN A 91 3.61 -9.81 5.70
N MET A 92 4.17 -8.62 5.50
CA MET A 92 4.44 -7.67 6.57
C MET A 92 3.76 -6.33 6.25
N ASP A 93 3.37 -5.61 7.30
CA ASP A 93 2.77 -4.27 7.22
C ASP A 93 3.64 -3.27 7.98
N VAL A 94 4.00 -2.18 7.31
CA VAL A 94 4.80 -1.11 7.90
C VAL A 94 3.89 -0.21 8.73
N ASN A 95 4.14 -0.15 10.03
CA ASN A 95 3.46 0.83 10.87
C ASN A 95 3.93 2.23 10.50
N ASN A 96 3.00 3.06 10.03
CA ASN A 96 3.24 4.48 9.77
C ASN A 96 4.43 4.72 8.81
N ALA A 97 4.46 4.04 7.66
CA ALA A 97 5.58 4.06 6.73
C ALA A 97 6.16 5.45 6.43
N PHE A 98 5.30 6.44 6.17
CA PHE A 98 5.74 7.80 5.86
C PHE A 98 6.42 8.52 7.02
N LEU A 99 6.29 8.06 8.27
CA LEU A 99 6.98 8.66 9.42
C LEU A 99 8.44 8.23 9.55
N HIS A 100 8.86 7.20 8.81
CA HIS A 100 10.23 6.72 8.85
C HIS A 100 11.15 7.48 7.91
N GLY A 101 10.62 8.00 6.80
CA GLY A 101 11.38 8.71 5.77
C GLY A 101 12.05 9.98 6.32
N ASP A 102 13.33 10.16 6.02
CA ASP A 102 14.06 11.37 6.39
C ASP A 102 13.74 12.49 5.40
N LEU A 103 13.58 13.72 5.89
CA LEU A 103 13.43 14.89 5.02
C LEU A 103 14.79 15.53 4.78
N ALA A 104 15.16 15.64 3.51
CA ALA A 104 16.32 16.44 3.10
C ALA A 104 15.97 17.94 3.04
N GLU A 105 14.73 18.25 2.69
CA GLU A 105 14.25 19.62 2.56
C GLU A 105 13.92 20.23 3.94
N GLU A 106 14.17 21.53 4.06
CA GLU A 106 13.84 22.28 5.27
C GLU A 106 12.37 22.73 5.24
N ILE A 107 11.50 21.98 5.92
CA ILE A 107 10.06 22.23 5.96
C ILE A 107 9.63 22.64 7.36
N TYR A 108 8.89 23.75 7.42
CA TYR A 108 8.23 24.22 8.64
C TYR A 108 6.74 23.95 8.57
N MET A 109 6.18 23.47 9.66
CA MET A 109 4.76 23.18 9.79
C MET A 109 4.19 23.92 11.01
N SER A 110 2.98 24.48 10.88
CA SER A 110 2.27 25.02 12.04
C SER A 110 2.00 23.90 13.06
N PRO A 111 2.13 24.16 14.37
CA PRO A 111 1.87 23.15 15.38
C PRO A 111 0.45 22.57 15.24
N PRO A 112 0.27 21.25 15.41
CA PRO A 112 -1.03 20.62 15.28
C PRO A 112 -2.05 21.20 16.26
N PRO A 113 -3.34 21.28 15.87
CA PRO A 113 -4.40 21.71 16.78
C PRO A 113 -4.38 20.86 18.06
N GLY A 114 -4.31 21.52 19.21
CA GLY A 114 -4.23 20.90 20.53
C GLY A 114 -2.81 20.66 21.07
N LEU A 115 -1.74 21.00 20.32
CA LEU A 115 -0.37 20.95 20.83
C LEU A 115 0.10 22.29 21.43
N ARG A 116 -0.44 23.41 20.96
CA ARG A 116 -0.03 24.75 21.41
C ARG A 116 -0.22 24.92 22.92
N ARG A 117 0.82 25.35 23.62
CA ARG A 117 0.79 25.77 25.02
C ARG A 117 0.72 27.29 25.10
N GLN A 118 0.15 27.83 26.18
CA GLN A 118 0.16 29.28 26.42
C GLN A 118 1.62 29.77 26.45
N GLY A 119 1.93 30.79 25.65
CA GLY A 119 3.28 31.38 25.52
C GLY A 119 4.14 30.85 24.36
N GLU A 120 3.66 29.86 23.59
CA GLU A 120 4.38 29.30 22.42
C GLU A 120 3.83 29.79 21.06
N ASP A 121 3.20 30.96 21.02
CA ASP A 121 2.44 31.42 19.85
C ASP A 121 3.28 31.62 18.57
N ASN A 122 4.59 31.84 18.73
CA ASN A 122 5.54 32.07 17.63
C ASN A 122 6.36 30.83 17.24
N LEU A 123 6.11 29.66 17.85
CA LEU A 123 6.85 28.44 17.54
C LEU A 123 6.20 27.67 16.38
N VAL A 124 7.05 27.12 15.53
CA VAL A 124 6.70 26.22 14.42
C VAL A 124 7.43 24.88 14.58
N CYS A 125 6.87 23.84 13.98
CA CYS A 125 7.50 22.52 13.91
C CYS A 125 8.45 22.48 12.71
N ARG A 126 9.76 22.43 12.93
CA ARG A 126 10.73 22.06 11.89
C ARG A 126 10.68 20.55 11.71
N LEU A 127 10.24 20.08 10.54
CA LEU A 127 10.11 18.66 10.25
C LEU A 127 11.47 18.04 9.93
N HIS A 128 11.79 16.91 10.58
CA HIS A 128 12.98 16.09 10.31
C HIS A 128 12.62 14.78 9.60
N LYS A 129 11.39 14.31 9.81
CA LYS A 129 10.83 13.12 9.15
C LYS A 129 9.64 13.51 8.29
N SER A 130 9.39 12.73 7.25
CA SER A 130 8.22 12.94 6.40
C SER A 130 6.92 12.70 7.16
N LEU A 131 5.85 13.36 6.71
CA LEU A 131 4.51 13.26 7.28
C LEU A 131 3.53 12.89 6.18
N TYR A 132 2.42 12.26 6.58
CA TYR A 132 1.28 12.10 5.69
C TYR A 132 0.87 13.46 5.10
N GLY A 133 0.61 13.50 3.80
CA GLY A 133 0.16 14.71 3.11
C GLY A 133 1.28 15.60 2.55
N LEU A 134 2.55 15.38 2.93
CA LEU A 134 3.66 15.98 2.19
C LEU A 134 3.78 15.33 0.80
N LYS A 135 4.12 16.13 -0.21
CA LYS A 135 4.20 15.67 -1.60
C LYS A 135 5.28 14.61 -1.83
N GLN A 136 6.41 14.71 -1.14
CA GLN A 136 7.54 13.79 -1.27
C GLN A 136 7.55 12.63 -0.26
N ALA A 137 6.54 12.51 0.61
CA ALA A 137 6.55 11.54 1.71
C ALA A 137 6.72 10.08 1.25
N SER A 138 6.04 9.70 0.16
CA SER A 138 6.15 8.36 -0.42
C SER A 138 7.55 8.08 -0.98
N ARG A 139 8.21 9.08 -1.56
CA ARG A 139 9.57 8.98 -2.09
C ARG A 139 10.57 8.80 -0.95
N GLN A 140 10.48 9.62 0.09
CA GLN A 140 11.42 9.53 1.23
C GLN A 140 11.28 8.21 1.99
N TRP A 141 10.06 7.71 2.16
CA TRP A 141 9.84 6.37 2.70
C TRP A 141 10.52 5.31 1.83
N PHE A 142 10.26 5.32 0.52
CA PHE A 142 10.80 4.32 -0.39
C PHE A 142 12.34 4.36 -0.46
N ALA A 143 12.93 5.55 -0.49
CA ALA A 143 14.37 5.74 -0.51
C ALA A 143 15.03 5.10 0.72
N LYS A 144 14.50 5.41 1.92
CA LYS A 144 15.00 4.85 3.18
C LYS A 144 14.82 3.34 3.26
N PHE A 145 13.67 2.84 2.81
CA PHE A 145 13.43 1.39 2.74
C PHE A 145 14.43 0.70 1.81
N SER A 146 14.61 1.26 0.61
CA SER A 146 15.52 0.73 -0.40
C SER A 146 16.96 0.71 0.09
N GLU A 147 17.43 1.77 0.74
CA GLU A 147 18.77 1.85 1.34
C GLU A 147 18.99 0.74 2.37
N ALA A 148 18.06 0.56 3.31
CA ALA A 148 18.15 -0.47 4.35
C ALA A 148 18.12 -1.90 3.77
N ILE A 149 17.26 -2.16 2.78
CA ILE A 149 17.17 -3.50 2.17
C ILE A 149 18.39 -3.81 1.29
N CYS A 150 18.92 -2.81 0.58
CA CYS A 150 20.16 -2.96 -0.17
C CYS A 150 21.35 -3.21 0.78
N SER A 151 21.43 -2.53 1.93
CA SER A 151 22.48 -2.80 2.93
C SER A 151 22.38 -4.21 3.54
N ALA A 152 21.17 -4.78 3.59
CA ALA A 152 20.95 -6.19 3.94
C ALA A 152 21.38 -7.18 2.83
N GLY A 153 21.91 -6.70 1.71
CA GLY A 153 22.42 -7.52 0.60
C GLY A 153 21.37 -7.94 -0.43
N PHE A 154 20.23 -7.26 -0.48
CA PHE A 154 19.29 -7.40 -1.60
C PHE A 154 19.73 -6.52 -2.77
N VAL A 155 19.35 -6.94 -3.97
CA VAL A 155 19.54 -6.20 -5.22
C VAL A 155 18.17 -5.76 -5.72
N GLN A 156 18.03 -4.48 -6.00
CA GLN A 156 16.82 -3.90 -6.59
C GLN A 156 16.69 -4.31 -8.06
N SER A 157 15.50 -4.74 -8.46
CA SER A 157 15.20 -5.12 -9.84
C SER A 157 15.03 -3.90 -10.74
N ARG A 158 15.58 -3.97 -11.96
CA ARG A 158 15.36 -2.95 -13.02
C ARG A 158 14.03 -3.12 -13.75
N ALA A 159 13.40 -4.30 -13.66
CA ALA A 159 12.11 -4.56 -14.28
C ALA A 159 10.95 -4.00 -13.45
N ASP A 160 11.12 -3.97 -12.12
CA ASP A 160 10.20 -3.36 -11.17
C ASP A 160 11.01 -2.87 -9.96
N TYR A 161 11.10 -1.55 -9.78
CA TYR A 161 11.89 -0.96 -8.69
C TYR A 161 11.34 -1.29 -7.30
N SER A 162 10.08 -1.73 -7.19
CA SER A 162 9.51 -2.21 -5.94
C SER A 162 9.92 -3.65 -5.59
N LEU A 163 10.57 -4.37 -6.51
CA LEU A 163 11.03 -5.74 -6.32
C LEU A 163 12.52 -5.78 -5.95
N PHE A 164 12.83 -6.51 -4.89
CA PHE A 164 14.16 -6.74 -4.38
C PHE A 164 14.42 -8.25 -4.30
N THR A 165 15.60 -8.69 -4.71
CA THR A 165 15.98 -10.11 -4.66
C THR A 165 17.33 -10.29 -4.01
N LYS A 166 17.49 -11.36 -3.23
CA LYS A 166 18.75 -11.76 -2.61
C LYS A 166 19.03 -13.21 -2.95
N THR A 167 20.21 -13.46 -3.49
CA THR A 167 20.69 -14.79 -3.85
C THR A 167 22.00 -15.07 -3.13
N LYS A 168 22.07 -16.17 -2.38
CA LYS A 168 23.30 -16.65 -1.73
C LYS A 168 23.48 -18.14 -2.04
N GLY A 169 24.30 -18.45 -3.04
CA GLY A 169 24.43 -19.80 -3.56
C GLY A 169 23.10 -20.29 -4.13
N LYS A 170 22.54 -21.36 -3.55
CA LYS A 170 21.22 -21.89 -3.93
C LYS A 170 20.05 -21.20 -3.21
N LEU A 171 20.31 -20.39 -2.19
CA LEU A 171 19.27 -19.69 -1.42
C LEU A 171 18.78 -18.47 -2.20
N PHE A 172 17.47 -18.32 -2.28
CA PHE A 172 16.79 -17.22 -2.97
C PHE A 172 15.70 -16.66 -2.08
N THR A 173 15.67 -15.33 -1.94
CA THR A 173 14.60 -14.59 -1.28
C THR A 173 14.20 -13.41 -2.16
N ALA A 174 12.90 -13.27 -2.40
CA ALA A 174 12.31 -12.13 -3.07
C ALA A 174 11.44 -11.34 -2.08
N LEU A 175 11.53 -10.03 -2.18
CA LEU A 175 10.76 -9.07 -1.42
C LEU A 175 10.13 -8.07 -2.40
N LEU A 176 8.83 -7.85 -2.29
CA LEU A 176 8.10 -6.87 -3.07
C LEU A 176 7.39 -5.90 -2.13
N ILE A 177 7.65 -4.60 -2.27
CA ILE A 177 7.02 -3.55 -1.45
C ILE A 177 5.99 -2.76 -2.26
N TYR A 178 4.79 -2.61 -1.70
CA TYR A 178 3.79 -1.67 -2.18
C TYR A 178 3.41 -0.73 -1.03
N VAL A 179 4.04 0.45 -1.02
CA VAL A 179 3.82 1.48 0.02
C VAL A 179 4.04 0.90 1.43
N ASP A 180 2.96 0.52 2.14
CA ASP A 180 2.99 -0.01 3.51
C ASP A 180 3.03 -1.56 3.54
N ASP A 181 2.61 -2.23 2.45
CA ASP A 181 2.49 -3.69 2.35
C ASP A 181 3.75 -4.32 1.76
N ILE A 182 4.29 -5.35 2.40
CA ILE A 182 5.47 -6.10 1.94
C ILE A 182 5.13 -7.57 1.76
N LEU A 183 5.41 -8.09 0.57
CA LEU A 183 5.33 -9.51 0.23
C LEU A 183 6.74 -10.11 0.25
N ILE A 184 6.94 -11.20 0.97
CA ILE A 184 8.21 -11.92 1.06
C ILE A 184 8.01 -13.40 0.68
N THR A 185 8.86 -13.92 -0.19
CA THR A 185 8.87 -15.35 -0.56
C THR A 185 10.29 -15.82 -0.87
N GLY A 186 10.50 -17.12 -0.93
CA GLY A 186 11.81 -17.70 -1.15
C GLY A 186 11.83 -19.19 -0.88
N ASN A 187 12.97 -19.82 -1.17
CA ASN A 187 13.16 -21.25 -0.99
C ASN A 187 13.69 -21.65 0.40
N ASP A 188 13.96 -20.68 1.28
CA ASP A 188 14.50 -20.93 2.61
C ASP A 188 13.78 -20.09 3.67
N LEU A 189 13.16 -20.79 4.62
CA LEU A 189 12.40 -20.17 5.71
C LEU A 189 13.32 -19.43 6.69
N VAL A 190 14.57 -19.86 6.85
CA VAL A 190 15.53 -19.21 7.76
C VAL A 190 15.89 -17.82 7.21
N SER A 191 16.17 -17.72 5.91
CA SER A 191 16.44 -16.46 5.23
C SER A 191 15.23 -15.52 5.26
N ILE A 192 14.02 -16.06 5.10
CA ILE A 192 12.78 -15.27 5.25
C ILE A 192 12.65 -14.73 6.67
N ALA A 193 12.80 -15.59 7.70
CA ALA A 193 12.71 -15.18 9.10
C ALA A 193 13.77 -14.12 9.47
N ALA A 194 15.01 -14.28 8.98
CA ALA A 194 16.06 -13.29 9.16
C ALA A 194 15.70 -11.95 8.50
N THR A 195 15.13 -11.98 7.28
CA THR A 195 14.67 -10.77 6.58
C THR A 195 13.55 -10.08 7.36
N LYS A 196 12.56 -10.84 7.86
CA LYS A 196 11.49 -10.30 8.70
C LYS A 196 12.02 -9.64 9.97
N LYS A 197 12.96 -10.30 10.66
CA LYS A 197 13.59 -9.77 11.87
C LYS A 197 14.37 -8.48 11.59
N PHE A 198 15.14 -8.45 10.51
CA PHE A 198 15.87 -7.26 10.06
C PHE A 198 14.92 -6.09 9.78
N LEU A 199 13.85 -6.34 9.03
CA LEU A 199 12.86 -5.31 8.73
C LEU A 199 12.20 -4.81 10.01
N HIS A 200 11.76 -5.72 10.90
CA HIS A 200 11.14 -5.37 12.16
C HIS A 200 12.06 -4.50 13.04
N SER A 201 13.36 -4.82 13.13
CA SER A 201 14.29 -4.01 13.92
C SER A 201 14.54 -2.61 13.35
N HIS A 202 14.41 -2.43 12.02
CA HIS A 202 14.66 -1.14 11.37
C HIS A 202 13.42 -0.24 11.30
N PHE A 203 12.22 -0.80 11.10
CA PHE A 203 11.01 0.00 10.86
C PHE A 203 9.81 -0.38 11.74
N ASN A 204 9.99 -1.28 12.72
CA ASN A 204 8.93 -1.73 13.63
C ASN A 204 7.66 -2.24 12.89
N LEU A 205 7.87 -3.12 11.91
CA LEU A 205 6.77 -3.68 11.11
C LEU A 205 5.98 -4.74 11.88
N LYS A 206 4.72 -4.94 11.48
CA LYS A 206 3.91 -6.08 11.90
C LYS A 206 4.10 -7.24 10.94
N ASP A 207 4.37 -8.42 11.48
CA ASP A 207 4.27 -9.66 10.72
C ASP A 207 2.79 -10.08 10.67
N LEU A 208 2.23 -10.15 9.46
CA LEU A 208 0.85 -10.61 9.24
C LEU A 208 0.81 -12.13 8.98
N GLY A 209 1.97 -12.79 8.97
CA GLY A 209 2.11 -14.22 8.74
C GLY A 209 1.92 -14.58 7.28
N ASN A 210 1.21 -15.68 7.03
CA ASN A 210 0.93 -16.15 5.67
C ASN A 210 0.09 -15.13 4.90
N LEU A 211 0.42 -14.95 3.63
CA LEU A 211 -0.31 -14.04 2.76
C LEU A 211 -1.78 -14.47 2.63
N LYS A 212 -2.68 -13.58 3.05
CA LYS A 212 -4.15 -13.74 2.90
C LYS A 212 -4.76 -12.68 2.00
N TYR A 213 -4.18 -11.48 1.98
CA TYR A 213 -4.73 -10.36 1.21
C TYR A 213 -3.61 -9.41 0.78
N PHE A 214 -3.46 -9.17 -0.52
CA PHE A 214 -2.47 -8.22 -1.06
C PHE A 214 -3.12 -7.37 -2.16
N LEU A 215 -3.13 -6.05 -2.01
CA LEU A 215 -3.60 -5.11 -3.05
C LEU A 215 -4.99 -5.41 -3.61
N GLY A 216 -5.95 -5.72 -2.75
CA GLY A 216 -7.31 -6.03 -3.19
C GLY A 216 -7.56 -7.51 -3.47
N ILE A 217 -6.50 -8.33 -3.54
CA ILE A 217 -6.54 -9.73 -3.92
C ILE A 217 -6.49 -10.62 -2.68
N GLU A 218 -7.53 -11.41 -2.48
CA GLU A 218 -7.57 -12.52 -1.53
C GLU A 218 -6.71 -13.66 -2.05
N VAL A 219 -5.83 -14.19 -1.21
CA VAL A 219 -4.93 -15.28 -1.54
C VAL A 219 -5.18 -16.44 -0.58
N SER A 220 -5.34 -17.64 -1.13
CA SER A 220 -5.50 -18.88 -0.37
C SER A 220 -4.53 -19.92 -0.88
N THR A 221 -3.65 -20.39 -0.01
CA THR A 221 -2.62 -21.39 -0.34
C THR A 221 -3.09 -22.78 0.06
N SER A 222 -2.89 -23.77 -0.81
CA SER A 222 -3.16 -25.19 -0.55
C SER A 222 -2.01 -26.06 -1.05
N LYS A 223 -2.01 -27.35 -0.69
CA LYS A 223 -1.05 -28.32 -1.27
C LYS A 223 -1.13 -28.43 -2.80
N LYS A 224 -2.28 -28.08 -3.40
CA LYS A 224 -2.51 -28.14 -4.86
C LYS A 224 -2.03 -26.88 -5.59
N GLY A 225 -1.67 -25.83 -4.85
CA GLY A 225 -1.32 -24.53 -5.42
C GLY A 225 -2.00 -23.35 -4.73
N ILE A 226 -1.94 -22.21 -5.40
CA ILE A 226 -2.41 -20.92 -4.89
C ILE A 226 -3.68 -20.49 -5.64
N TYR A 227 -4.70 -20.14 -4.88
CA TYR A 227 -5.96 -19.57 -5.35
C TYR A 227 -5.97 -18.08 -5.07
N ILE A 228 -6.40 -17.29 -6.06
CA ILE A 228 -6.57 -15.85 -5.96
C ILE A 228 -8.03 -15.46 -6.24
N SER A 229 -8.55 -14.48 -5.51
CA SER A 229 -9.94 -14.02 -5.58
C SER A 229 -10.01 -12.52 -5.33
N GLN A 230 -11.01 -11.83 -5.90
CA GLN A 230 -11.47 -10.53 -5.37
C GLN A 230 -12.98 -10.55 -5.14
N ARG A 231 -13.50 -11.68 -4.64
CA ARG A 231 -14.94 -11.89 -4.39
C ARG A 231 -15.55 -10.73 -3.62
N LYS A 232 -14.89 -10.27 -2.56
CA LYS A 232 -15.37 -9.12 -1.78
C LYS A 232 -15.59 -7.88 -2.65
N TYR A 233 -14.62 -7.51 -3.47
CA TYR A 233 -14.73 -6.34 -4.33
C TYR A 233 -15.81 -6.50 -5.41
N ALA A 234 -15.96 -7.70 -5.97
CA ALA A 234 -17.04 -8.02 -6.91
C ALA A 234 -18.42 -7.88 -6.24
N LEU A 235 -18.59 -8.36 -5.01
CA LEU A 235 -19.84 -8.21 -4.26
C LEU A 235 -20.13 -6.74 -3.93
N GLU A 236 -19.11 -5.96 -3.55
CA GLU A 236 -19.26 -4.51 -3.34
C GLU A 236 -19.68 -3.78 -4.62
N ILE A 237 -19.27 -4.24 -5.81
CA ILE A 237 -19.74 -3.67 -7.09
C ILE A 237 -21.23 -3.98 -7.28
N ILE A 238 -21.62 -5.24 -7.06
CA ILE A 238 -23.01 -5.72 -7.24
C ILE A 238 -23.96 -5.01 -6.26
N GLU A 239 -23.53 -4.83 -5.01
CA GLU A 239 -24.27 -4.11 -3.98
C GLU A 239 -24.46 -2.63 -4.35
N ASP A 240 -23.38 -1.96 -4.80
CA ASP A 240 -23.43 -0.54 -5.21
C ASP A 240 -24.43 -0.26 -6.33
N VAL A 241 -24.69 -1.24 -7.21
CA VAL A 241 -25.66 -1.13 -8.31
C VAL A 241 -27.05 -1.69 -7.96
N GLY A 242 -27.24 -2.17 -6.73
CA GLY A 242 -28.52 -2.71 -6.26
C GLY A 242 -28.89 -4.05 -6.87
N LEU A 243 -27.91 -4.83 -7.35
CA LEU A 243 -28.12 -6.14 -7.98
C LEU A 243 -27.78 -7.31 -7.03
N LEU A 244 -27.69 -7.04 -5.73
CA LEU A 244 -27.42 -8.10 -4.74
C LEU A 244 -28.57 -9.12 -4.76
N GLY A 245 -28.26 -10.38 -5.02
CA GLY A 245 -29.26 -11.44 -5.14
C GLY A 245 -29.87 -11.60 -6.54
N ALA A 246 -29.41 -10.85 -7.54
CA ALA A 246 -29.77 -11.08 -8.93
C ALA A 246 -29.35 -12.51 -9.38
N ALA A 247 -30.18 -13.15 -10.20
CA ALA A 247 -29.87 -14.46 -10.75
C ALA A 247 -28.62 -14.38 -11.65
N PRO A 248 -27.67 -15.34 -11.53
CA PRO A 248 -26.51 -15.37 -12.41
C PRO A 248 -26.95 -15.65 -13.86
N ILE A 249 -26.26 -15.02 -14.81
CA ILE A 249 -26.47 -15.20 -16.25
C ILE A 249 -25.14 -15.66 -16.84
N ASP A 250 -25.19 -16.69 -17.69
CA ASP A 250 -23.98 -17.27 -18.31
C ASP A 250 -23.33 -16.35 -19.36
N THR A 251 -24.11 -15.42 -19.91
CA THR A 251 -23.66 -14.46 -20.91
C THR A 251 -23.62 -13.05 -20.31
N PRO A 252 -22.47 -12.35 -20.35
CA PRO A 252 -22.32 -11.02 -19.77
C PRO A 252 -23.07 -9.91 -20.54
N MET A 253 -23.54 -10.20 -21.75
CA MET A 253 -24.28 -9.27 -22.61
C MET A 253 -25.46 -10.01 -23.23
N ASP A 254 -26.62 -9.34 -23.30
CA ASP A 254 -27.78 -9.86 -24.03
C ASP A 254 -27.45 -9.97 -25.53
N ARG A 255 -27.63 -11.17 -26.08
CA ARG A 255 -27.32 -11.48 -27.49
C ARG A 255 -28.19 -10.68 -28.46
N ASN A 256 -29.37 -10.22 -28.02
CA ASN A 256 -30.34 -9.51 -28.85
C ASN A 256 -30.37 -8.00 -28.57
N LEU A 257 -29.40 -7.48 -27.79
CA LEU A 257 -29.35 -6.06 -27.46
C LEU A 257 -29.14 -5.21 -28.73
N LYS A 258 -30.17 -4.48 -29.14
CA LYS A 258 -30.08 -3.45 -30.19
C LYS A 258 -29.71 -2.12 -29.55
N LEU A 259 -28.48 -1.67 -29.76
CA LEU A 259 -28.04 -0.35 -29.35
C LEU A 259 -28.68 0.71 -30.26
N SER A 260 -29.16 1.80 -29.66
CA SER A 260 -29.75 2.95 -30.34
C SER A 260 -29.12 4.22 -29.79
N ASP A 261 -28.85 5.18 -30.66
CA ASP A 261 -28.36 6.51 -30.33
C ASP A 261 -29.48 7.51 -29.99
N LYS A 262 -30.74 7.08 -30.11
CA LYS A 262 -31.94 7.92 -29.93
C LYS A 262 -32.43 8.04 -28.48
N SER A 263 -31.70 7.52 -27.50
CA SER A 263 -32.09 7.60 -26.08
C SER A 263 -31.66 8.91 -25.44
N ASP A 264 -32.39 9.35 -24.41
CA ASP A 264 -31.97 10.46 -23.57
C ASP A 264 -30.59 10.24 -22.97
N LEU A 265 -29.81 11.32 -22.87
CA LEU A 265 -28.53 11.30 -22.18
C LEU A 265 -28.73 10.95 -20.69
N LEU A 266 -27.77 10.20 -20.14
CA LEU A 266 -27.76 9.90 -18.71
C LEU A 266 -27.72 11.21 -17.90
N LYS A 267 -28.71 11.40 -17.02
CA LYS A 267 -28.78 12.57 -16.12
C LYS A 267 -27.53 12.71 -15.24
N ASP A 268 -26.96 11.59 -14.79
CA ASP A 268 -25.69 11.54 -14.07
C ASP A 268 -24.74 10.52 -14.72
N PRO A 269 -23.80 10.94 -15.57
CA PRO A 269 -22.83 10.05 -16.18
C PRO A 269 -21.79 9.52 -15.18
N SER A 270 -21.68 10.11 -13.98
CA SER A 270 -20.66 9.76 -12.98
C SER A 270 -20.84 8.33 -12.47
N ARG A 271 -22.09 7.90 -12.21
CA ARG A 271 -22.41 6.53 -11.80
C ARG A 271 -21.94 5.50 -12.82
N TYR A 272 -22.26 5.72 -14.10
CA TYR A 272 -21.85 4.84 -15.18
C TYR A 272 -20.32 4.79 -15.31
N ARG A 273 -19.66 5.96 -15.37
CA ARG A 273 -18.18 6.05 -15.45
C ARG A 273 -17.49 5.36 -14.26
N ARG A 274 -18.04 5.52 -13.05
CA ARG A 274 -17.54 4.86 -11.84
C ARG A 274 -17.68 3.33 -11.95
N LEU A 275 -18.84 2.83 -12.38
CA LEU A 275 -19.07 1.40 -12.57
C LEU A 275 -18.11 0.80 -13.60
N VAL A 276 -17.96 1.44 -14.76
CA VAL A 276 -17.01 1.02 -15.80
C VAL A 276 -15.59 0.97 -15.24
N GLY A 277 -15.15 2.00 -14.52
CA GLY A 277 -13.82 2.01 -13.88
C GLY A 277 -13.62 0.87 -12.87
N ARG A 278 -14.63 0.57 -12.04
CA ARG A 278 -14.58 -0.54 -11.08
C ARG A 278 -14.51 -1.90 -11.78
N LEU A 279 -15.29 -2.09 -12.85
CA LEU A 279 -15.27 -3.32 -13.65
C LEU A 279 -13.94 -3.51 -14.38
N ILE A 280 -13.35 -2.44 -14.94
CA ILE A 280 -12.00 -2.48 -15.53
C ILE A 280 -10.96 -2.86 -14.46
N TYR A 281 -11.05 -2.32 -13.25
CA TYR A 281 -10.12 -2.70 -12.18
C TYR A 281 -10.27 -4.18 -11.79
N LEU A 282 -11.52 -4.67 -11.66
CA LEU A 282 -11.81 -6.07 -11.36
C LEU A 282 -11.26 -7.01 -12.44
N THR A 283 -11.46 -6.66 -13.72
CA THR A 283 -10.94 -7.45 -14.84
C THR A 283 -9.42 -7.40 -14.87
N VAL A 284 -8.78 -6.23 -14.86
CA VAL A 284 -7.31 -6.11 -14.93
C VAL A 284 -6.63 -6.82 -13.76
N SER A 285 -7.24 -6.83 -12.58
CA SER A 285 -6.69 -7.50 -11.39
C SER A 285 -6.86 -9.03 -11.43
N ILE A 286 -7.88 -9.56 -12.11
CA ILE A 286 -8.25 -11.00 -12.09
C ILE A 286 -8.19 -11.68 -13.47
N PHE A 287 -7.88 -10.98 -14.57
CA PHE A 287 -8.05 -11.48 -15.95
C PHE A 287 -7.34 -12.83 -16.23
N PHE A 288 -6.38 -13.21 -15.38
CA PHE A 288 -5.91 -14.58 -15.28
C PHE A 288 -6.25 -15.15 -13.90
N SER A 289 -7.47 -15.64 -13.72
CA SER A 289 -7.81 -16.56 -12.63
C SER A 289 -7.18 -17.92 -12.95
N HIS A 290 -5.85 -17.99 -12.97
CA HIS A 290 -5.16 -19.27 -12.99
C HIS A 290 -5.06 -19.75 -11.55
N LEU A 291 -5.64 -20.91 -11.31
CA LEU A 291 -5.10 -21.80 -10.32
C LEU A 291 -3.66 -22.11 -10.76
N PHE A 292 -2.68 -21.58 -10.04
CA PHE A 292 -1.30 -21.98 -10.27
C PHE A 292 -1.13 -23.39 -9.70
N LYS A 293 -1.48 -24.40 -10.49
CA LYS A 293 -1.26 -25.81 -10.14
C LYS A 293 0.23 -26.12 -10.25
N THR A 294 0.76 -26.81 -9.25
CA THR A 294 2.00 -27.57 -9.42
C THR A 294 1.73 -28.66 -10.44
N SER A 295 2.48 -28.70 -11.55
CA SER A 295 2.41 -29.82 -12.48
C SER A 295 2.96 -31.06 -11.79
N ASP A 296 2.08 -31.98 -11.38
CA ASP A 296 2.50 -33.35 -11.11
C ASP A 296 2.89 -33.96 -12.45
N LYS A 297 4.20 -34.01 -12.73
CA LYS A 297 4.74 -34.85 -13.79
C LYS A 297 4.75 -36.29 -13.30
N SER A 298 3.59 -36.91 -13.23
CA SER A 298 3.46 -38.36 -13.37
C SER A 298 2.83 -38.61 -14.73
N ILE A 299 3.69 -38.74 -15.74
CA ILE A 299 3.30 -39.35 -17.03
C ILE A 299 3.14 -40.84 -16.72
N PRO A 300 1.94 -41.44 -16.77
CA PRO A 300 1.83 -42.89 -16.86
C PRO A 300 2.36 -43.32 -18.23
N LYS A 301 3.17 -44.37 -18.23
CA LYS A 301 3.76 -44.98 -19.43
C LYS A 301 2.75 -45.26 -20.53
#